data_AF-M7B2N3-F1
#
_entry.id   AF-M7B2N3-F1
#
_cell.length_a   1.000
_cell.length_b   1.000
_cell.length_c   1.000
_cell.angle_alpha   90.00
_cell.angle_beta   90.00
_cell.angle_gamma   90.00
#
_symmetry.space_group_name_H-M   'P 1'
#
loop_
_entity.id
_entity.type
_entity.pdbx_description
1 polymer ?
#
loop_
_entity_poly.entity_id
_entity_poly.type
_entity_poly.pdbx_seq_one_letter_code
_entity_poly.pdbx_strand_id
1 'polypeptide(L)'
;MASFSIRSTIVSRYASTRVRTDLSNPHAEPKEAIFDLDLPGSAFISNFTITINNKLYVAEVKEKHQAKKMYDEARRQGQTAAHVGTRDRETEKFGVSASVAAGSQVSFELSYEELLQRHLGKYQHAVSVRPQQVVRNLTVEVSISERTGIDYVHVLPLRTSRLLTNTLRGDADVPPSTRVEKGSHCAWVVFSPTPQEQVAFSSSGILGDFVVQYDVAMPDVAGDVQIYNGYFVHYFAPRGLPPMQKNVVFVIDISGSMHGTKMKQTKKAMHIILSDLHPDDCFNIVTFSDTVHVWKAGRSILATAHNVRTAKDYVHRMEADGWTDINKALLEAASVLSQSPPEPSPRRIPLLIFLTDGEPTVGVTSGTRILANARQALGGSVSLFGLAFGDDADYRLLRRLALGARARRSHPPGGSHCSSS
;
A
#
# COMPACT_ATOMS: atom_id res chain seq x y z
N MET A 1 14.10 -28.95 -0.15
CA MET A 1 13.00 -28.67 0.78
C MET A 1 11.97 -29.78 0.71
N ALA A 2 11.51 -30.29 1.84
CA ALA A 2 10.54 -31.39 1.89
C ALA A 2 9.10 -30.89 1.75
N SER A 3 8.76 -29.81 2.46
CA SER A 3 7.43 -29.21 2.44
C SER A 3 7.52 -27.69 2.52
N PHE A 4 6.54 -27.01 1.93
CA PHE A 4 6.30 -25.58 2.06
C PHE A 4 4.79 -25.38 2.14
N SER A 5 4.30 -24.95 3.29
CA SER A 5 2.87 -24.81 3.55
C SER A 5 2.54 -23.41 4.06
N ILE A 6 1.49 -22.83 3.50
CA ILE A 6 0.90 -21.56 3.95
C ILE A 6 -0.55 -21.84 4.30
N ARG A 7 -0.95 -21.51 5.52
CA ARG A 7 -2.35 -21.53 5.95
C ARG A 7 -2.75 -20.14 6.42
N SER A 8 -3.76 -19.57 5.80
CA SER A 8 -4.32 -18.28 6.18
C SER A 8 -5.79 -18.44 6.55
N THR A 9 -6.17 -17.89 7.69
CA THR A 9 -7.57 -17.82 8.14
C THR A 9 -7.97 -16.37 8.25
N ILE A 10 -8.99 -15.97 7.51
CA ILE A 10 -9.55 -14.63 7.49
C ILE A 10 -10.91 -14.69 8.17
N VAL A 11 -11.05 -14.02 9.31
CA VAL A 11 -12.33 -13.89 10.02
C VAL A 11 -12.63 -12.42 10.16
N SER A 12 -13.77 -11.98 9.65
CA SER A 12 -14.18 -10.57 9.73
C SER A 12 -13.05 -9.63 9.29
N ARG A 13 -12.51 -9.82 8.07
CA ARG A 13 -11.39 -9.04 7.48
C ARG A 13 -10.04 -9.12 8.23
N TYR A 14 -9.95 -9.88 9.32
CA TYR A 14 -8.71 -10.09 10.05
C TYR A 14 -8.05 -11.39 9.61
N ALA A 15 -6.89 -11.31 8.99
CA ALA A 15 -6.15 -12.46 8.48
C ALA A 15 -5.06 -12.88 9.47
N SER A 16 -5.05 -14.17 9.80
CA SER A 16 -3.98 -14.84 10.54
C SER A 16 -3.33 -15.86 9.62
N THR A 17 -2.07 -15.65 9.26
CA THR A 17 -1.32 -16.49 8.34
C THR A 17 -0.18 -17.20 9.03
N ARG A 18 -0.05 -18.50 8.78
CA ARG A 18 1.04 -19.36 9.22
C ARG A 18 1.79 -19.90 8.01
N VAL A 19 3.09 -19.72 7.99
CA VAL A 19 3.99 -20.27 6.98
C VAL A 19 4.92 -21.27 7.65
N ARG A 20 4.92 -22.50 7.15
CA ARG A 20 5.78 -23.57 7.64
C ARG A 20 6.63 -24.14 6.51
N THR A 21 7.90 -24.36 6.79
CA THR A 21 8.88 -24.90 5.85
C THR A 21 9.70 -25.99 6.53
N ASP A 22 9.69 -27.18 5.95
CA ASP A 22 10.51 -28.31 6.43
C ASP A 22 11.70 -28.53 5.47
N LEU A 23 12.92 -28.46 6.01
CA LEU A 23 14.19 -28.62 5.31
C LEU A 23 14.98 -29.80 5.89
N SER A 24 15.71 -30.49 5.02
CA SER A 24 16.65 -31.54 5.40
C SER A 24 18.02 -31.23 4.81
N ASN A 25 19.08 -31.44 5.58
CA ASN A 25 20.45 -31.36 5.09
C ASN A 25 20.93 -32.77 4.70
N PRO A 26 20.97 -33.13 3.40
CA PRO A 26 21.45 -34.43 2.97
C PRO A 26 22.99 -34.54 2.91
N HIS A 27 23.72 -33.45 3.13
CA HIS A 27 25.17 -33.43 3.02
C HIS A 27 25.85 -34.00 4.27
N ALA A 28 27.08 -34.48 4.11
CA ALA A 28 27.93 -34.99 5.20
C ALA A 28 28.49 -33.89 6.12
N GLU A 29 28.30 -32.62 5.75
CA GLU A 29 28.77 -31.46 6.49
C GLU A 29 27.59 -30.61 6.96
N PRO A 30 27.74 -29.86 8.08
CA PRO A 30 26.76 -28.85 8.46
C PRO A 30 26.54 -27.82 7.34
N LYS A 31 25.28 -27.50 7.06
CA LYS A 31 24.88 -26.49 6.07
C LYS A 31 23.95 -25.48 6.71
N GLU A 32 24.06 -24.24 6.25
CA GLU A 32 23.14 -23.19 6.65
C GLU A 32 21.80 -23.37 5.91
N ALA A 33 20.71 -23.40 6.68
CA ALA A 33 19.36 -23.36 6.17
C ALA A 33 18.80 -21.95 6.32
N ILE A 34 18.22 -21.41 5.24
CA ILE A 34 17.69 -20.06 5.18
C ILE A 34 16.17 -20.13 5.06
N PHE A 35 15.49 -19.36 5.91
CA PHE A 35 14.07 -19.08 5.84
C PHE A 35 13.89 -17.59 5.52
N ASP A 36 13.36 -17.29 4.34
CA ASP A 36 13.18 -15.92 3.83
C ASP A 36 11.74 -15.76 3.32
N LEU A 37 11.04 -14.75 3.82
CA LEU A 37 9.66 -14.46 3.47
C LEU A 37 9.42 -12.95 3.35
N ASP A 38 8.68 -12.57 2.31
CA ASP A 38 8.12 -11.23 2.19
C ASP A 38 6.77 -11.17 2.92
N LEU A 39 6.65 -10.25 3.88
CA LEU A 39 5.44 -9.98 4.65
C LEU A 39 4.69 -8.76 4.11
N PRO A 40 3.35 -8.72 4.17
CA PRO A 40 2.60 -7.49 3.92
C PRO A 40 3.06 -6.36 4.84
N GLY A 41 3.21 -5.14 4.32
CA GLY A 41 3.71 -3.99 5.09
C GLY A 41 2.78 -3.51 6.21
N SER A 42 1.56 -4.04 6.30
CA SER A 42 0.61 -3.85 7.40
C SER A 42 0.59 -5.00 8.41
N ALA A 43 1.26 -6.11 8.10
CA ALA A 43 1.27 -7.28 8.96
C ALA A 43 2.21 -7.07 10.16
N PHE A 44 1.90 -7.75 11.25
CA PHE A 44 2.82 -7.88 12.39
C PHE A 44 3.06 -9.36 12.69
N ILE A 45 4.27 -9.67 13.12
CA ILE A 45 4.67 -11.04 13.47
C ILE A 45 4.14 -11.35 14.87
N SER A 46 3.37 -12.42 15.01
CA SER A 46 2.82 -12.86 16.30
C SER A 46 3.58 -14.03 16.90
N ASN A 47 4.19 -14.89 16.08
CA ASN A 47 5.02 -15.99 16.57
C ASN A 47 6.06 -16.43 15.53
N PHE A 48 7.22 -16.87 15.97
CA PHE A 48 8.19 -17.57 15.13
C PHE A 48 8.83 -18.70 15.91
N THR A 49 8.88 -19.89 15.30
CA THR A 49 9.47 -21.07 15.92
C THR A 49 10.40 -21.80 14.95
N ILE A 50 11.49 -22.32 15.51
CA ILE A 50 12.45 -23.17 14.82
C ILE A 50 12.48 -24.51 15.54
N THR A 51 12.31 -25.62 14.82
CA THR A 51 12.48 -26.96 15.37
C THR A 51 13.70 -27.63 14.73
N ILE A 52 14.74 -27.91 15.51
CA ILE A 52 15.95 -28.63 15.06
C ILE A 52 16.11 -29.87 15.93
N ASN A 53 16.20 -31.06 15.34
CA ASN A 53 16.40 -32.32 16.07
C ASN A 53 15.41 -32.50 17.23
N ASN A 54 14.11 -32.25 16.97
CA ASN A 54 13.01 -32.29 17.95
C ASN A 54 13.13 -31.30 19.14
N LYS A 55 14.07 -30.36 19.11
CA LYS A 55 14.12 -29.24 20.05
C LYS A 55 13.42 -28.04 19.45
N LEU A 56 12.39 -27.55 20.14
CA LEU A 56 11.64 -26.36 19.77
C LEU A 56 12.32 -25.12 20.36
N TYR A 57 12.62 -24.16 19.50
CA TYR A 57 13.09 -22.83 19.85
C TYR A 57 12.02 -21.83 19.46
N VAL A 58 11.43 -21.15 20.45
CA VAL A 58 10.44 -20.08 20.23
C VAL A 58 11.18 -18.76 20.27
N ALA A 59 11.03 -17.94 19.23
CA ALA A 59 11.65 -16.64 19.19
C ALA A 59 10.90 -15.65 20.09
N GLU A 60 11.67 -14.86 20.83
CA GLU A 60 11.13 -13.82 21.69
C GLU A 60 10.88 -12.54 20.89
N VAL A 61 9.64 -12.03 20.91
CA VAL A 61 9.28 -10.78 20.25
C VAL A 61 9.77 -9.61 21.11
N LYS A 62 10.69 -8.81 20.57
CA LYS A 62 11.24 -7.60 21.20
C LYS A 62 11.05 -6.38 20.31
N GLU A 63 11.16 -5.19 20.90
CA GLU A 63 11.16 -3.94 20.15
C GLU A 63 12.29 -3.92 19.09
N LYS A 64 12.04 -3.36 17.90
CA LYS A 64 12.93 -3.42 16.73
C LYS A 64 14.39 -3.03 17.03
N HIS A 65 14.62 -2.00 17.84
CA HIS A 65 15.98 -1.57 18.20
C HIS A 65 16.67 -2.55 19.16
N GLN A 66 15.93 -3.09 20.13
CA GLN A 66 16.43 -4.10 21.06
C GLN A 66 16.72 -5.43 20.34
N ALA A 67 15.81 -5.87 19.48
CA ALA A 67 15.97 -7.07 18.65
C ALA A 67 17.21 -6.99 17.76
N LYS A 68 17.48 -5.82 17.15
CA LYS A 68 18.68 -5.61 16.32
C LYS A 68 19.98 -5.74 17.11
N LYS A 69 20.06 -5.15 18.31
CA LYS A 69 21.24 -5.28 19.18
C LYS A 69 21.50 -6.73 19.58
N MET A 70 20.45 -7.44 20.01
CA MET A 70 20.55 -8.85 20.37
C MET A 70 20.98 -9.73 19.19
N TYR A 71 20.47 -9.45 17.99
CA TYR A 71 20.89 -10.13 16.75
C TYR A 71 22.38 -9.92 16.45
N ASP A 72 22.85 -8.66 16.45
CA ASP A 72 24.25 -8.33 16.12
C ASP A 72 25.23 -8.93 17.14
N GLU A 73 24.79 -9.12 18.40
CA GLU A 73 25.56 -9.79 19.45
C GLU A 73 25.57 -11.32 19.29
N ALA A 74 24.41 -11.95 19.07
CA ALA A 74 24.30 -13.39 18.83
C ALA A 74 25.09 -13.84 17.60
N ARG A 75 25.05 -13.05 16.51
CA ARG A 75 25.83 -13.30 15.29
C ARG A 75 27.33 -13.22 15.56
N ARG A 76 27.79 -12.26 16.37
CA ARG A 76 29.20 -12.16 16.80
C ARG A 76 29.65 -13.36 17.63
N GLN A 77 28.72 -14.00 18.35
CA GLN A 77 28.97 -15.18 19.18
C GLN A 77 28.77 -16.51 18.42
N GLY A 78 28.52 -16.49 17.11
CA GLY A 78 28.30 -17.69 16.30
C GLY A 78 27.00 -18.45 16.60
N GLN A 79 26.04 -17.80 17.29
CA GLN A 79 24.74 -18.38 17.60
C GLN A 79 23.74 -18.17 16.46
N THR A 80 22.78 -19.08 16.34
CA THR A 80 21.63 -18.95 15.43
C THR A 80 20.85 -17.68 15.78
N ALA A 81 20.68 -16.77 14.83
CA ALA A 81 20.04 -15.48 15.06
C ALA A 81 19.04 -15.15 13.93
N ALA A 82 17.88 -14.63 14.30
CA ALA A 82 16.81 -14.22 13.38
C ALA A 82 16.85 -12.71 13.13
N HIS A 83 16.71 -12.26 11.87
CA HIS A 83 16.68 -10.84 11.53
C HIS A 83 15.43 -10.47 10.71
N VAL A 84 14.72 -9.43 11.14
CA VAL A 84 13.72 -8.78 10.28
C VAL A 84 14.42 -7.68 9.49
N GLY A 85 14.65 -7.96 8.21
CA GLY A 85 15.38 -7.11 7.26
C GLY A 85 14.53 -5.98 6.67
N THR A 86 15.20 -5.12 5.90
CA THR A 86 14.74 -3.82 5.39
C THR A 86 13.35 -3.80 4.75
N ARG A 87 12.65 -2.69 4.99
CA ARG A 87 11.35 -2.36 4.40
C ARG A 87 11.53 -1.93 2.95
N ASP A 88 10.88 -2.62 2.02
CA ASP A 88 10.60 -2.09 0.68
C ASP A 88 9.16 -1.54 0.68
N ARG A 89 8.84 -0.67 -0.28
CA ARG A 89 7.66 0.22 -0.39
C ARG A 89 6.31 -0.35 0.13
N GLU A 90 6.09 -1.66 0.05
CA GLU A 90 4.86 -2.35 0.48
C GLU A 90 5.07 -3.63 1.32
N THR A 91 6.30 -4.09 1.53
CA THR A 91 6.60 -5.38 2.19
C THR A 91 7.75 -5.27 3.18
N GLU A 92 7.66 -6.04 4.26
CA GLU A 92 8.79 -6.24 5.18
C GLU A 92 9.42 -7.61 4.92
N LYS A 93 10.76 -7.66 4.87
CA LYS A 93 11.47 -8.93 4.69
C LYS A 93 11.76 -9.59 6.02
N PHE A 94 11.41 -10.86 6.16
CA PHE A 94 11.72 -11.68 7.32
C PHE A 94 12.73 -12.76 6.92
N GLY A 95 13.94 -12.71 7.49
CA GLY A 95 15.04 -13.61 7.15
C GLY A 95 15.68 -14.25 8.38
N VAL A 96 15.71 -15.57 8.43
CA VAL A 96 16.38 -16.31 9.50
C VAL A 96 17.26 -17.38 8.89
N SER A 97 18.48 -17.51 9.42
CA SER A 97 19.34 -18.63 9.07
C SER A 97 19.68 -19.45 10.30
N ALA A 98 19.80 -20.76 10.12
CA ALA A 98 20.22 -21.69 11.16
C ALA A 98 21.19 -22.73 10.59
N SER A 99 22.22 -23.07 11.37
CA SER A 99 23.11 -24.16 11.02
C SER A 99 22.43 -25.51 11.27
N VAL A 100 22.40 -26.36 10.24
CA VAL A 100 21.79 -27.69 10.28
C VAL A 100 22.88 -28.73 10.11
N ALA A 101 23.05 -29.58 11.13
CA ALA A 101 24.02 -30.66 11.09
C ALA A 101 23.77 -31.65 9.93
N ALA A 102 24.81 -32.40 9.56
CA ALA A 102 24.73 -33.42 8.53
C ALA A 102 23.59 -34.43 8.81
N GLY A 103 22.81 -34.77 7.79
CA GLY A 103 21.68 -35.70 7.89
C GLY A 103 20.50 -35.23 8.77
N SER A 104 20.56 -34.02 9.33
CA SER A 104 19.53 -33.49 10.23
C SER A 104 18.45 -32.72 9.49
N GLN A 105 17.34 -32.44 10.19
CA GLN A 105 16.20 -31.68 9.67
C GLN A 105 15.93 -30.44 10.51
N VAL A 106 15.40 -29.40 9.86
CA VAL A 106 14.93 -28.18 10.50
C VAL A 106 13.54 -27.82 9.98
N SER A 107 12.66 -27.40 10.88
CA SER A 107 11.36 -26.83 10.56
C SER A 107 11.33 -25.37 11.00
N PHE A 108 10.92 -24.49 10.10
CA PHE A 108 10.65 -23.08 10.39
C PHE A 108 9.16 -22.85 10.33
N GLU A 109 8.58 -22.20 11.35
CA GLU A 109 7.17 -21.81 11.37
C GLU A 109 7.04 -20.35 11.80
N LEU A 110 6.51 -19.52 10.91
CA LEU A 110 6.22 -18.10 11.14
C LEU A 110 4.71 -17.88 11.15
N SER A 111 4.19 -17.17 12.16
CA SER A 111 2.82 -16.68 12.21
C SER A 111 2.81 -15.15 12.21
N TYR A 112 1.98 -14.57 11.34
CA TYR A 112 1.78 -13.13 11.25
C TYR A 112 0.31 -12.82 10.99
N GLU A 113 -0.09 -11.60 11.37
CA GLU A 113 -1.48 -11.17 11.36
C GLU A 113 -1.63 -9.81 10.69
N GLU A 114 -2.74 -9.61 9.98
CA GLU A 114 -3.07 -8.34 9.33
C GLU A 114 -4.56 -8.04 9.33
N LEU A 115 -4.92 -6.75 9.47
CA LEU A 115 -6.28 -6.28 9.19
C LEU A 115 -6.36 -5.86 7.71
N LEU A 116 -7.15 -6.58 6.92
CA LEU A 116 -7.32 -6.29 5.50
C LEU A 116 -8.03 -4.95 5.28
N GLN A 117 -7.48 -4.14 4.38
CA GLN A 117 -8.04 -2.85 4.02
C GLN A 117 -8.84 -2.95 2.73
N ARG A 118 -10.08 -2.42 2.75
CA ARG A 118 -10.93 -2.36 1.55
C ARG A 118 -10.51 -1.19 0.67
N HIS A 119 -10.04 -1.47 -0.54
CA HIS A 119 -9.67 -0.45 -1.53
C HIS A 119 -10.39 -0.72 -2.84
N LEU A 120 -10.93 0.31 -3.49
CA LEU A 120 -11.67 0.21 -4.76
C LEU A 120 -12.75 -0.89 -4.74
N GLY A 121 -13.47 -1.01 -3.62
CA GLY A 121 -14.56 -1.96 -3.48
C GLY A 121 -14.15 -3.41 -3.26
N LYS A 122 -12.92 -3.69 -2.85
CA LYS A 122 -12.41 -5.05 -2.67
C LYS A 122 -11.39 -5.17 -1.54
N TYR A 123 -11.29 -6.36 -0.97
CA TYR A 123 -10.18 -6.79 -0.12
C TYR A 123 -9.23 -7.65 -0.96
N GLN A 124 -7.94 -7.54 -0.66
CA GLN A 124 -6.91 -8.37 -1.27
C GLN A 124 -6.05 -8.95 -0.14
N HIS A 125 -5.95 -10.27 -0.10
CA HIS A 125 -5.04 -10.99 0.75
C HIS A 125 -3.96 -11.63 -0.13
N ALA A 126 -2.71 -11.21 0.08
CA ALA A 126 -1.57 -11.65 -0.71
C ALA A 126 -0.57 -12.38 0.20
N VAL A 127 -0.18 -13.60 -0.19
CA VAL A 127 0.85 -14.38 0.50
C VAL A 127 2.04 -14.62 -0.42
N SER A 128 3.25 -14.48 0.11
CA SER A 128 4.49 -14.68 -0.62
C SER A 128 4.80 -16.17 -0.79
N VAL A 129 4.78 -16.68 -2.02
CA VAL A 129 5.13 -18.06 -2.36
C VAL A 129 6.47 -18.05 -3.07
N ARG A 130 7.56 -18.14 -2.29
CA ARG A 130 8.94 -18.06 -2.79
C ARG A 130 9.87 -19.06 -2.10
N PRO A 131 9.65 -20.39 -2.25
CA PRO A 131 10.52 -21.41 -1.65
C PRO A 131 11.98 -21.43 -2.17
N GLN A 132 12.29 -20.69 -3.25
CA GLN A 132 13.62 -20.62 -3.91
C GLN A 132 14.16 -21.96 -4.45
N GLN A 133 13.32 -22.99 -4.45
CA GLN A 133 13.58 -24.29 -5.06
C GLN A 133 12.25 -24.99 -5.33
N VAL A 134 12.26 -26.02 -6.17
CA VAL A 134 11.11 -26.91 -6.34
C VAL A 134 10.88 -27.71 -5.05
N VAL A 135 9.63 -27.74 -4.58
CA VAL A 135 9.24 -28.41 -3.34
C VAL A 135 8.33 -29.58 -3.66
N ARG A 136 8.53 -30.72 -2.98
CA ARG A 136 7.69 -31.91 -3.19
C ARG A 136 6.24 -31.65 -2.83
N ASN A 137 6.02 -31.07 -1.66
CA ASN A 137 4.70 -30.73 -1.14
C ASN A 137 4.60 -29.22 -0.93
N LEU A 138 4.02 -28.51 -1.90
CA LEU A 138 3.69 -27.09 -1.80
C LEU A 138 2.18 -26.94 -1.64
N THR A 139 1.73 -26.26 -0.58
CA THR A 139 0.30 -26.01 -0.38
C THR A 139 0.07 -24.60 0.16
N VAL A 140 -0.88 -23.89 -0.42
CA VAL A 140 -1.43 -22.63 0.08
C VAL A 140 -2.91 -22.82 0.32
N GLU A 141 -3.36 -22.52 1.52
CA GLU A 141 -4.73 -22.71 1.97
C GLU A 141 -5.24 -21.40 2.56
N VAL A 142 -6.35 -20.87 2.04
CA VAL A 142 -6.97 -19.64 2.52
C VAL A 142 -8.43 -19.93 2.88
N SER A 143 -8.73 -19.83 4.17
CA SER A 143 -10.08 -19.91 4.72
C SER A 143 -10.61 -18.51 4.94
N ILE A 144 -11.83 -18.21 4.50
CA ILE A 144 -12.51 -16.92 4.71
C ILE A 144 -13.82 -17.19 5.43
N SER A 145 -14.10 -16.44 6.49
CA SER A 145 -15.37 -16.45 7.22
C SER A 145 -15.85 -15.01 7.48
N GLU A 146 -17.00 -14.67 6.92
CA GLU A 146 -17.55 -13.32 6.96
C GLU A 146 -19.02 -13.35 7.38
N ARG A 147 -19.33 -12.70 8.51
CA ARG A 147 -20.68 -12.68 9.10
C ARG A 147 -21.75 -12.10 8.17
N THR A 148 -21.40 -11.09 7.38
CA THR A 148 -22.33 -10.43 6.47
C THR A 148 -22.56 -11.21 5.18
N GLY A 149 -21.84 -12.32 4.98
CA GLY A 149 -21.81 -13.07 3.73
C GLY A 149 -20.70 -12.59 2.80
N ILE A 150 -20.34 -13.44 1.85
CA ILE A 150 -19.30 -13.19 0.84
C ILE A 150 -19.99 -12.88 -0.48
N ASP A 151 -19.64 -11.76 -1.14
CA ASP A 151 -20.22 -11.32 -2.41
C ASP A 151 -19.58 -12.07 -3.59
N TYR A 152 -18.24 -12.10 -3.62
CA TYR A 152 -17.46 -12.88 -4.58
C TYR A 152 -16.09 -13.28 -4.00
N VAL A 153 -15.45 -14.28 -4.61
CA VAL A 153 -14.05 -14.65 -4.35
C VAL A 153 -13.39 -14.95 -5.70
N HIS A 154 -12.23 -14.36 -5.94
CA HIS A 154 -11.41 -14.59 -7.13
C HIS A 154 -9.96 -14.76 -6.73
N VAL A 155 -9.28 -15.69 -7.40
CA VAL A 155 -7.83 -15.85 -7.30
C VAL A 155 -7.22 -15.17 -8.51
N LEU A 156 -6.26 -14.28 -8.28
CA LEU A 156 -5.54 -13.63 -9.37
C LEU A 156 -4.37 -14.52 -9.84
N PRO A 157 -3.87 -14.33 -11.07
CA PRO A 157 -2.62 -14.94 -11.50
C PRO A 157 -1.48 -14.65 -10.53
N LEU A 158 -0.52 -15.58 -10.42
CA LEU A 158 0.66 -15.41 -9.58
C LEU A 158 1.39 -14.11 -9.95
N ARG A 159 1.53 -13.21 -8.97
CA ARG A 159 2.15 -11.90 -9.19
C ARG A 159 3.67 -12.01 -9.02
N THR A 160 4.39 -12.05 -10.13
CA THR A 160 5.87 -12.12 -10.19
C THR A 160 6.54 -10.76 -10.02
N SER A 161 5.92 -9.69 -10.53
CA SER A 161 6.38 -8.30 -10.40
C SER A 161 5.37 -7.46 -9.63
N ARG A 162 5.85 -6.74 -8.62
CA ARG A 162 5.04 -5.84 -7.77
C ARG A 162 4.79 -4.46 -8.40
N LEU A 163 5.43 -4.16 -9.55
CA LEU A 163 5.27 -2.88 -10.26
C LEU A 163 4.06 -2.86 -11.21
N LEU A 164 3.45 -4.01 -11.47
CA LEU A 164 2.24 -4.12 -12.25
C LEU A 164 1.04 -4.07 -11.30
N THR A 165 0.43 -2.89 -11.14
CA THR A 165 -0.99 -2.84 -10.81
C THR A 165 -1.70 -3.53 -11.96
N ASN A 166 -2.18 -4.76 -11.76
CA ASN A 166 -2.95 -5.48 -12.78
C ASN A 166 -4.20 -4.66 -13.11
N THR A 167 -4.10 -3.81 -14.13
CA THR A 167 -5.21 -3.31 -14.95
C THR A 167 -5.66 -4.36 -15.97
N LEU A 168 -5.37 -5.65 -15.72
CA LEU A 168 -5.87 -6.75 -16.51
C LEU A 168 -7.37 -6.92 -16.23
N ARG A 169 -8.18 -6.11 -16.91
CA ARG A 169 -9.46 -6.57 -17.43
C ARG A 169 -9.15 -7.59 -18.51
N GLY A 170 -9.17 -8.87 -18.17
CA GLY A 170 -8.96 -9.95 -19.12
C GLY A 170 -8.70 -11.27 -18.39
N ASP A 171 -9.25 -12.35 -18.94
CA ASP A 171 -9.16 -13.76 -18.52
C ASP A 171 -7.71 -14.26 -18.41
N ALA A 172 -6.93 -13.73 -17.48
CA ALA A 172 -5.68 -14.37 -17.11
C ALA A 172 -6.03 -15.57 -16.23
N ASP A 173 -5.69 -16.76 -16.71
CA ASP A 173 -6.06 -18.02 -16.06
C ASP A 173 -5.60 -18.05 -14.59
N VAL A 174 -6.49 -18.53 -13.73
CA VAL A 174 -6.21 -18.84 -12.33
C VAL A 174 -4.99 -19.78 -12.29
N PRO A 175 -4.06 -19.64 -11.31
CA PRO A 175 -2.92 -20.54 -11.21
C PRO A 175 -3.36 -22.01 -11.28
N PRO A 176 -2.69 -22.86 -12.06
CA PRO A 176 -3.07 -24.26 -12.20
C PRO A 176 -3.06 -24.96 -10.85
N SER A 177 -3.86 -26.01 -10.68
CA SER A 177 -4.01 -26.71 -9.39
C SER A 177 -4.53 -25.81 -8.25
N THR A 178 -5.29 -24.77 -8.59
CA THR A 178 -6.10 -23.99 -7.64
C THR A 178 -7.53 -24.49 -7.61
N ARG A 179 -8.08 -24.65 -6.41
CA ARG A 179 -9.49 -24.97 -6.15
C ARG A 179 -10.10 -23.87 -5.30
N VAL A 180 -11.30 -23.44 -5.66
CA VAL A 180 -12.05 -22.41 -4.93
C VAL A 180 -13.43 -22.98 -4.63
N GLU A 181 -13.73 -23.11 -3.35
CA GLU A 181 -15.04 -23.48 -2.84
C GLU A 181 -15.63 -22.29 -2.10
N LYS A 182 -16.81 -21.85 -2.50
CA LYS A 182 -17.49 -20.70 -1.89
C LYS A 182 -18.89 -21.11 -1.45
N GLY A 183 -19.15 -20.93 -0.15
CA GLY A 183 -20.49 -20.88 0.43
C GLY A 183 -20.98 -19.45 0.61
N SER A 184 -22.09 -19.28 1.35
CA SER A 184 -22.69 -17.97 1.61
C SER A 184 -21.84 -17.09 2.54
N HIS A 185 -21.25 -17.68 3.58
CA HIS A 185 -20.48 -16.97 4.62
C HIS A 185 -19.04 -17.45 4.75
N CYS A 186 -18.71 -18.58 4.11
CA CYS A 186 -17.39 -19.18 4.16
C CYS A 186 -16.87 -19.39 2.74
N ALA A 187 -15.56 -19.26 2.56
CA ALA A 187 -14.89 -19.67 1.35
C ALA A 187 -13.56 -20.35 1.69
N TRP A 188 -13.15 -21.26 0.81
CA TRP A 188 -11.98 -22.09 0.97
C TRP A 188 -11.22 -22.13 -0.36
N VAL A 189 -9.98 -21.66 -0.34
CA VAL A 189 -9.11 -21.63 -1.52
C VAL A 189 -7.89 -22.50 -1.24
N VAL A 190 -7.62 -23.46 -2.12
CA VAL A 190 -6.43 -24.31 -2.05
C VAL A 190 -5.64 -24.19 -3.34
N PHE A 191 -4.35 -23.94 -3.22
CA PHE A 191 -3.39 -24.01 -4.31
C PHE A 191 -2.32 -25.05 -3.96
N SER A 192 -2.23 -26.11 -4.76
CA SER A 192 -1.34 -27.26 -4.48
C SER A 192 -0.64 -27.73 -5.76
N PRO A 193 0.34 -26.96 -6.27
CA PRO A 193 1.01 -27.27 -7.53
C PRO A 193 1.96 -28.46 -7.39
N THR A 194 1.91 -29.33 -8.39
CA THR A 194 2.84 -30.43 -8.60
C THR A 194 4.27 -29.93 -8.85
N PRO A 195 5.31 -30.74 -8.58
CA PRO A 195 6.69 -30.38 -8.92
C PRO A 195 6.87 -30.02 -10.40
N GLN A 196 6.14 -30.67 -11.32
CA GLN A 196 6.17 -30.34 -12.75
C GLN A 196 5.63 -28.93 -13.03
N GLU A 197 4.50 -28.56 -12.43
CA GLU A 197 3.93 -27.21 -12.56
C GLU A 197 4.86 -26.15 -11.96
N GLN A 198 5.56 -26.47 -10.87
CA GLN A 198 6.55 -25.56 -10.27
C GLN A 198 7.74 -25.32 -11.21
N VAL A 199 8.24 -26.38 -11.88
CA VAL A 199 9.34 -26.26 -12.85
C VAL A 199 8.91 -25.47 -14.09
N ALA A 200 7.66 -25.62 -14.53
CA ALA A 200 7.11 -24.83 -15.62
C ALA A 200 7.07 -23.32 -15.31
N PHE A 201 7.04 -22.94 -14.03
CA PHE A 201 7.15 -21.55 -13.60
C PHE A 201 8.60 -21.06 -13.63
N SER A 202 9.53 -21.78 -13.00
CA SER A 202 10.97 -21.52 -13.11
C SER A 202 11.81 -22.72 -12.65
N SER A 203 13.10 -22.72 -13.01
CA SER A 203 14.08 -23.70 -12.52
C SER A 203 14.23 -23.70 -10.99
N SER A 204 13.90 -22.58 -10.33
CA SER A 204 13.94 -22.42 -8.87
C SER A 204 12.56 -22.58 -8.23
N GLY A 205 11.58 -23.16 -8.94
CA GLY A 205 10.20 -23.31 -8.47
C GLY A 205 9.39 -22.03 -8.59
N ILE A 206 8.35 -21.89 -7.76
CA ILE A 206 7.45 -20.72 -7.81
C ILE A 206 8.09 -19.53 -7.09
N LEU A 207 8.01 -18.35 -7.73
CA LEU A 207 8.49 -17.08 -7.19
C LEU A 207 7.46 -15.98 -7.43
N GLY A 208 6.45 -15.88 -6.57
CA GLY A 208 5.38 -14.90 -6.75
C GLY A 208 4.46 -14.73 -5.55
N ASP A 209 3.60 -13.72 -5.60
CA ASP A 209 2.52 -13.57 -4.62
C ASP A 209 1.28 -14.34 -5.10
N PHE A 210 0.72 -15.17 -4.24
CA PHE A 210 -0.60 -15.77 -4.42
C PHE A 210 -1.65 -14.83 -3.83
N VAL A 211 -2.57 -14.31 -4.66
CA VAL A 211 -3.47 -13.23 -4.27
C VAL A 211 -4.92 -13.69 -4.37
N VAL A 212 -5.60 -13.69 -3.23
CA VAL A 212 -7.06 -13.90 -3.12
C VAL A 212 -7.73 -12.54 -2.99
N GLN A 213 -8.64 -12.24 -3.92
CA GLN A 213 -9.46 -11.04 -3.92
C GLN A 213 -10.90 -11.42 -3.57
N TYR A 214 -11.51 -10.69 -2.65
CA TYR A 214 -12.90 -10.91 -2.29
C TYR A 214 -13.58 -9.60 -1.86
N ASP A 215 -14.91 -9.60 -1.82
CA ASP A 215 -15.68 -8.60 -1.09
C ASP A 215 -16.82 -9.28 -0.33
N VAL A 216 -17.37 -8.55 0.62
CA VAL A 216 -18.48 -9.00 1.46
C VAL A 216 -19.81 -8.50 0.94
N ALA A 217 -20.88 -9.26 1.19
CA ALA A 217 -22.22 -8.74 1.03
C ALA A 217 -22.43 -7.62 2.07
N MET A 218 -23.02 -6.50 1.65
CA MET A 218 -23.29 -5.35 2.50
C MET A 218 -24.72 -4.86 2.26
N PRO A 219 -25.72 -5.55 2.82
CA PRO A 219 -27.13 -5.20 2.64
C PRO A 219 -27.55 -3.98 3.48
N ASP A 220 -26.88 -3.71 4.60
CA ASP A 220 -27.26 -2.65 5.54
C ASP A 220 -26.51 -1.34 5.28
N VAL A 221 -27.23 -0.22 5.33
CA VAL A 221 -26.70 1.15 5.21
C VAL A 221 -25.94 1.56 6.48
N ALA A 222 -26.30 1.02 7.65
CA ALA A 222 -25.63 1.26 8.92
C ALA A 222 -24.28 0.52 9.05
N GLY A 223 -23.97 -0.38 8.11
CA GLY A 223 -22.79 -1.24 8.17
C GLY A 223 -23.00 -2.50 9.02
N ASP A 224 -21.91 -3.08 9.52
CA ASP A 224 -21.92 -4.30 10.35
C ASP A 224 -21.23 -4.04 11.68
N VAL A 225 -21.98 -4.21 12.78
CA VAL A 225 -21.47 -4.10 14.15
C VAL A 225 -21.36 -5.50 14.74
N GLN A 226 -20.14 -5.86 15.14
CA GLN A 226 -19.82 -7.13 15.77
C GLN A 226 -19.34 -6.87 17.20
N ILE A 227 -19.87 -7.62 18.17
CA ILE A 227 -19.49 -7.52 19.58
C ILE A 227 -19.05 -8.91 20.04
N TYR A 228 -17.87 -9.00 20.63
CA TYR A 228 -17.31 -10.25 21.13
C TYR A 228 -16.43 -9.98 22.36
N ASN A 229 -16.70 -10.68 23.47
CA ASN A 229 -15.92 -10.62 24.72
C ASN A 229 -15.61 -9.19 25.22
N GLY A 230 -16.58 -8.27 25.15
CA GLY A 230 -16.42 -6.88 25.59
C GLY A 230 -15.70 -5.96 24.59
N TYR A 231 -15.27 -6.49 23.44
CA TYR A 231 -14.75 -5.74 22.32
C TYR A 231 -15.82 -5.58 21.24
N PHE A 232 -15.70 -4.55 20.41
CA PHE A 232 -16.56 -4.38 19.24
C PHE A 232 -15.77 -3.93 18.01
N VAL A 233 -16.29 -4.27 16.83
CA VAL A 233 -15.84 -3.75 15.55
C VAL A 233 -17.04 -3.28 14.76
N HIS A 234 -16.95 -2.08 14.18
CA HIS A 234 -17.97 -1.51 13.32
C HIS A 234 -17.42 -1.28 11.91
N TYR A 235 -17.89 -2.08 10.95
CA TYR A 235 -17.58 -1.93 9.54
C TYR A 235 -18.61 -1.02 8.88
N PHE A 236 -18.22 0.22 8.55
CA PHE A 236 -19.12 1.20 7.93
C PHE A 236 -18.70 1.53 6.49
N ALA A 237 -19.48 1.04 5.51
CA ALA A 237 -19.24 1.27 4.09
C ALA A 237 -20.56 1.24 3.28
N PRO A 238 -21.47 2.22 3.49
CA PRO A 238 -22.77 2.25 2.82
C PRO A 238 -22.63 2.25 1.28
N ARG A 239 -23.48 1.47 0.61
CA ARG A 239 -23.59 1.44 -0.87
C ARG A 239 -24.75 2.33 -1.32
N GLY A 240 -24.73 2.77 -2.58
CA GLY A 240 -25.84 3.51 -3.20
C GLY A 240 -26.00 4.97 -2.77
N LEU A 241 -25.05 5.52 -2.00
CA LEU A 241 -25.04 6.95 -1.72
C LEU A 241 -24.70 7.74 -3.00
N PRO A 242 -25.40 8.84 -3.30
CA PRO A 242 -25.07 9.68 -4.43
C PRO A 242 -23.65 10.24 -4.25
N PRO A 243 -22.83 10.29 -5.32
CA PRO A 243 -21.53 10.94 -5.26
C PRO A 243 -21.68 12.38 -4.77
N MET A 244 -20.88 12.76 -3.76
CA MET A 244 -20.86 14.14 -3.31
C MET A 244 -20.03 15.01 -4.26
N GLN A 245 -20.58 16.17 -4.61
CA GLN A 245 -19.89 17.19 -5.38
C GLN A 245 -18.70 17.75 -4.60
N LYS A 246 -17.59 18.02 -5.28
CA LYS A 246 -16.33 18.42 -4.66
C LYS A 246 -15.95 19.84 -5.10
N ASN A 247 -15.25 20.56 -4.23
CA ASN A 247 -14.50 21.76 -4.59
C ASN A 247 -13.01 21.45 -4.43
N VAL A 248 -12.32 21.14 -5.53
CA VAL A 248 -10.95 20.63 -5.53
C VAL A 248 -9.95 21.70 -5.93
N VAL A 249 -9.01 22.05 -5.06
CA VAL A 249 -7.86 22.89 -5.42
C VAL A 249 -6.61 22.01 -5.55
N PHE A 250 -6.05 21.99 -6.76
CA PHE A 250 -4.79 21.32 -7.06
C PHE A 250 -3.64 22.30 -6.82
N VAL A 251 -2.76 22.00 -5.88
CA VAL A 251 -1.57 22.81 -5.58
C VAL A 251 -0.36 22.04 -6.11
N ILE A 252 0.28 22.58 -7.13
CA ILE A 252 1.28 21.89 -7.94
C ILE A 252 2.61 22.64 -7.85
N ASP A 253 3.61 21.95 -7.33
CA ASP A 253 4.98 22.42 -7.32
C ASP A 253 5.53 22.48 -8.76
N ILE A 254 6.07 23.65 -9.12
CA ILE A 254 6.75 23.90 -10.38
C ILE A 254 8.19 24.38 -10.14
N SER A 255 8.78 24.11 -8.98
CA SER A 255 10.16 24.42 -8.66
C SER A 255 11.15 23.72 -9.59
N GLY A 256 12.40 24.21 -9.62
CA GLY A 256 13.44 23.69 -10.51
C GLY A 256 13.71 22.17 -10.37
N SER A 257 13.49 21.58 -9.19
CA SER A 257 13.64 20.13 -8.96
C SER A 257 12.65 19.28 -9.75
N MET A 258 11.51 19.84 -10.12
CA MET A 258 10.48 19.16 -10.91
C MET A 258 10.89 18.97 -12.38
N HIS A 259 12.02 19.53 -12.83
CA HIS A 259 12.46 19.47 -14.22
C HIS A 259 12.53 18.04 -14.79
N GLY A 260 12.36 17.91 -16.11
CA GLY A 260 12.49 16.64 -16.81
C GLY A 260 11.31 15.68 -16.59
N THR A 261 11.60 14.47 -16.09
CA THR A 261 10.61 13.37 -16.02
C THR A 261 9.50 13.64 -15.01
N LYS A 262 9.80 14.27 -13.87
CA LYS A 262 8.81 14.57 -12.82
C LYS A 262 7.71 15.52 -13.35
N MET A 263 8.09 16.59 -14.03
CA MET A 263 7.15 17.51 -14.69
C MET A 263 6.33 16.81 -15.79
N LYS A 264 6.98 16.00 -16.64
CA LYS A 264 6.28 15.24 -17.70
C LYS A 264 5.21 14.30 -17.11
N GLN A 265 5.55 13.57 -16.04
CA GLN A 265 4.62 12.66 -15.37
C GLN A 265 3.49 13.43 -14.64
N THR A 266 3.82 14.55 -14.00
CA THR A 266 2.85 15.45 -13.34
C THR A 266 1.82 15.97 -14.34
N LYS A 267 2.26 16.51 -15.48
CA LYS A 267 1.37 16.95 -16.56
C LYS A 267 0.47 15.81 -17.03
N LYS A 268 1.04 14.63 -17.31
CA LYS A 268 0.28 13.45 -17.75
C LYS A 268 -0.79 13.05 -16.73
N ALA A 269 -0.45 12.97 -15.45
CA ALA A 269 -1.38 12.64 -14.38
C ALA A 269 -2.50 13.67 -14.25
N MET A 270 -2.17 14.97 -14.28
CA MET A 270 -3.14 16.05 -14.23
C MET A 270 -4.10 16.03 -15.43
N HIS A 271 -3.62 15.70 -16.63
CA HIS A 271 -4.50 15.52 -17.78
C HIS A 271 -5.56 14.43 -17.57
N ILE A 272 -5.19 13.31 -16.93
CA ILE A 272 -6.12 12.22 -16.60
C ILE A 272 -7.10 12.70 -15.51
N ILE A 273 -6.58 13.22 -14.40
CA ILE A 273 -7.39 13.69 -13.25
C ILE A 273 -8.42 14.73 -13.68
N LEU A 274 -8.02 15.73 -14.49
CA LEU A 274 -8.93 16.75 -14.99
C LEU A 274 -10.01 16.18 -15.93
N SER A 275 -9.73 15.06 -16.61
CA SER A 275 -10.73 14.38 -17.45
C SER A 275 -11.78 13.64 -16.63
N ASP A 276 -11.41 13.17 -15.44
CA ASP A 276 -12.26 12.37 -14.57
C ASP A 276 -13.10 13.23 -13.60
N LEU A 277 -12.94 14.56 -13.62
CA LEU A 277 -13.78 15.48 -12.85
C LEU A 277 -15.24 15.43 -13.32
N HIS A 278 -16.18 15.38 -12.38
CA HIS A 278 -17.59 15.44 -12.71
C HIS A 278 -17.98 16.88 -13.10
N PRO A 279 -18.87 17.13 -14.07
CA PRO A 279 -19.24 18.49 -14.50
C PRO A 279 -19.76 19.41 -13.39
N ASP A 280 -20.34 18.82 -12.33
CA ASP A 280 -20.86 19.55 -11.15
C ASP A 280 -19.80 19.85 -10.08
N ASP A 281 -18.59 19.29 -10.23
CA ASP A 281 -17.46 19.62 -9.37
C ASP A 281 -16.98 21.05 -9.66
N CYS A 282 -16.46 21.71 -8.64
CA CYS A 282 -15.67 22.92 -8.79
C CYS A 282 -14.19 22.59 -8.64
N PHE A 283 -13.35 23.30 -9.38
CA PHE A 283 -11.92 23.16 -9.24
C PHE A 283 -11.14 24.45 -9.50
N ASN A 284 -9.90 24.46 -9.02
CA ASN A 284 -8.90 25.47 -9.38
C ASN A 284 -7.50 24.83 -9.36
N ILE A 285 -6.54 25.50 -9.99
CA ILE A 285 -5.15 25.09 -10.02
C ILE A 285 -4.30 26.24 -9.46
N VAL A 286 -3.49 25.92 -8.47
CA VAL A 286 -2.48 26.80 -7.87
C VAL A 286 -1.13 26.20 -8.20
N THR A 287 -0.28 26.92 -8.92
CA THR A 287 1.12 26.52 -9.12
C THR A 287 2.02 27.34 -8.22
N PHE A 288 3.09 26.73 -7.73
CA PHE A 288 4.04 27.44 -6.88
C PHE A 288 5.49 27.07 -7.12
N SER A 289 6.34 28.07 -6.99
CA SER A 289 7.79 28.01 -6.82
C SER A 289 8.17 28.95 -5.66
N ASP A 290 9.04 29.92 -5.88
CA ASP A 290 9.21 31.14 -5.07
C ASP A 290 8.02 32.12 -5.21
N THR A 291 7.26 32.03 -6.29
CA THR A 291 5.99 32.74 -6.49
C THR A 291 4.82 31.77 -6.46
N VAL A 292 3.60 32.31 -6.26
CA VAL A 292 2.37 31.51 -6.30
C VAL A 292 1.45 32.12 -7.35
N HIS A 293 0.95 31.27 -8.23
CA HIS A 293 0.03 31.66 -9.29
C HIS A 293 -1.25 30.85 -9.20
N VAL A 294 -2.39 31.55 -9.14
CA VAL A 294 -3.72 30.94 -9.18
C VAL A 294 -4.24 31.05 -10.61
N TRP A 295 -4.57 29.93 -11.25
CA TRP A 295 -5.03 29.90 -12.63
C TRP A 295 -6.30 30.75 -12.85
N LYS A 296 -7.27 30.64 -11.95
CA LYS A 296 -8.47 31.47 -11.91
C LYS A 296 -8.48 32.26 -10.61
N ALA A 297 -8.16 33.54 -10.69
CA ALA A 297 -8.15 34.42 -9.53
C ALA A 297 -9.51 34.45 -8.82
N GLY A 298 -9.48 34.58 -7.49
CA GLY A 298 -10.67 34.65 -6.65
C GLY A 298 -11.16 33.27 -6.21
N ARG A 299 -11.92 32.58 -7.07
CA ARG A 299 -12.68 31.37 -6.68
C ARG A 299 -12.55 30.21 -7.67
N SER A 300 -12.82 29.00 -7.18
CA SER A 300 -12.96 27.81 -8.02
C SER A 300 -14.12 27.94 -9.01
N ILE A 301 -13.97 27.28 -10.16
CA ILE A 301 -14.95 27.29 -11.27
C ILE A 301 -15.49 25.88 -11.55
N LEU A 302 -16.65 25.78 -12.18
CA LEU A 302 -17.24 24.49 -12.57
C LEU A 302 -16.36 23.72 -13.56
N ALA A 303 -16.34 22.39 -13.44
CA ALA A 303 -15.64 21.47 -14.31
C ALA A 303 -16.36 21.23 -15.66
N THR A 304 -16.79 22.30 -16.32
CA THR A 304 -17.36 22.22 -17.67
C THR A 304 -16.32 21.72 -18.67
N ALA A 305 -16.76 21.10 -19.78
CA ALA A 305 -15.85 20.63 -20.83
C ALA A 305 -14.97 21.76 -21.42
N HIS A 306 -15.41 23.02 -21.38
CA HIS A 306 -14.59 24.16 -21.77
C HIS A 306 -13.52 24.49 -20.71
N ASN A 307 -13.91 24.55 -19.44
CA ASN A 307 -12.99 24.86 -18.34
C ASN A 307 -11.94 23.76 -18.16
N VAL A 308 -12.32 22.49 -18.31
CA VAL A 308 -11.39 21.35 -18.27
C VAL A 308 -10.36 21.44 -19.42
N ARG A 309 -10.78 21.81 -20.64
CA ARG A 309 -9.85 21.98 -21.77
C ARG A 309 -8.86 23.12 -21.50
N THR A 310 -9.34 24.29 -21.10
CA THR A 310 -8.46 25.44 -20.82
C THR A 310 -7.54 25.20 -19.62
N ALA A 311 -7.96 24.40 -18.64
CA ALA A 311 -7.11 23.94 -17.54
C ALA A 311 -6.00 23.00 -18.01
N LYS A 312 -6.31 22.06 -18.91
CA LYS A 312 -5.30 21.19 -19.52
C LYS A 312 -4.27 21.99 -20.31
N ASP A 313 -4.70 23.02 -21.05
CA ASP A 313 -3.78 23.90 -21.76
C ASP A 313 -2.88 24.70 -20.80
N TYR A 314 -3.41 25.12 -19.65
CA TYR A 314 -2.63 25.75 -18.59
C TYR A 314 -1.60 24.78 -18.00
N VAL A 315 -1.99 23.54 -17.69
CA VAL A 315 -1.07 22.47 -17.24
C VAL A 315 0.02 22.18 -18.26
N HIS A 316 -0.33 22.13 -19.54
CA HIS A 316 0.63 21.84 -20.60
C HIS A 316 1.78 22.88 -20.66
N ARG A 317 1.46 24.15 -20.37
CA ARG A 317 2.42 25.28 -20.40
C ARG A 317 3.24 25.45 -19.12
N MET A 318 3.02 24.66 -18.07
CA MET A 318 3.81 24.77 -16.84
C MET A 318 5.29 24.44 -17.12
N GLU A 319 6.21 25.23 -16.59
CA GLU A 319 7.65 24.98 -16.69
C GLU A 319 8.24 24.95 -15.29
N ALA A 320 9.26 24.11 -15.11
CA ALA A 320 9.92 23.93 -13.83
C ALA A 320 11.00 25.01 -13.67
N ASP A 321 10.86 25.88 -12.67
CA ASP A 321 11.81 26.95 -12.37
C ASP A 321 11.67 27.45 -10.91
N GLY A 322 12.70 28.11 -10.42
CA GLY A 322 12.69 28.78 -9.12
C GLY A 322 12.80 27.83 -7.91
N TRP A 323 12.48 28.40 -6.74
CA TRP A 323 12.57 27.74 -5.43
C TRP A 323 11.22 27.17 -4.99
N THR A 324 11.03 26.86 -3.70
CA THR A 324 9.86 26.13 -3.20
C THR A 324 9.26 26.82 -1.95
N ASP A 325 8.20 27.60 -2.11
CA ASP A 325 7.43 28.24 -1.01
C ASP A 325 6.12 27.47 -0.71
N ILE A 326 6.25 26.34 -0.01
CA ILE A 326 5.11 25.49 0.39
C ILE A 326 4.10 26.29 1.24
N ASN A 327 4.59 27.16 2.14
CA ASN A 327 3.73 27.88 3.05
C ASN A 327 2.79 28.82 2.31
N LYS A 328 3.33 29.65 1.41
CA LYS A 328 2.54 30.61 0.63
C LYS A 328 1.54 29.89 -0.27
N ALA A 329 1.94 28.77 -0.87
CA ALA A 329 1.06 27.95 -1.71
C ALA A 329 -0.15 27.40 -0.92
N LEU A 330 0.08 26.90 0.30
CA LEU A 330 -0.98 26.39 1.18
C LEU A 330 -1.94 27.51 1.62
N LEU A 331 -1.43 28.69 1.94
CA LEU A 331 -2.24 29.84 2.35
C LEU A 331 -3.10 30.36 1.18
N GLU A 332 -2.53 30.45 -0.02
CA GLU A 332 -3.27 30.88 -1.20
C GLU A 332 -4.35 29.87 -1.60
N ALA A 333 -4.04 28.57 -1.55
CA ALA A 333 -5.02 27.53 -1.81
C ALA A 333 -6.16 27.53 -0.77
N ALA A 334 -5.85 27.78 0.51
CA ALA A 334 -6.87 27.96 1.55
C ALA A 334 -7.76 29.18 1.28
N SER A 335 -7.16 30.29 0.82
CA SER A 335 -7.90 31.50 0.41
C SER A 335 -8.90 31.19 -0.71
N VAL A 336 -8.47 30.49 -1.77
CA VAL A 336 -9.34 30.06 -2.88
C VAL A 336 -10.49 29.17 -2.40
N LEU A 337 -10.21 28.24 -1.46
CA LEU A 337 -11.23 27.35 -0.89
C LEU A 337 -12.21 28.06 0.05
N SER A 338 -11.80 29.14 0.69
CA SER A 338 -12.64 29.95 1.59
C SER A 338 -13.66 30.82 0.86
N GLN A 339 -13.43 31.07 -0.43
CA GLN A 339 -14.32 31.89 -1.26
C GLN A 339 -15.64 31.17 -1.55
N SER A 340 -16.73 31.93 -1.65
CA SER A 340 -18.06 31.38 -1.91
C SER A 340 -18.14 30.70 -3.28
N PRO A 341 -18.82 29.54 -3.39
CA PRO A 341 -19.00 28.86 -4.68
C PRO A 341 -19.69 29.76 -5.71
N PRO A 342 -19.56 29.46 -7.02
CA PRO A 342 -20.21 30.22 -8.08
C PRO A 342 -21.74 30.29 -7.96
N GLU A 343 -22.39 29.29 -7.35
CA GLU A 343 -23.86 29.13 -7.32
C GLU A 343 -24.35 28.57 -5.96
N PRO A 344 -25.59 28.88 -5.52
CA PRO A 344 -26.25 28.24 -4.39
C PRO A 344 -26.53 26.78 -4.75
N SER A 345 -25.64 25.90 -4.33
CA SER A 345 -25.63 24.48 -4.70
C SER A 345 -25.44 23.64 -3.45
N PRO A 346 -25.79 22.33 -3.49
CA PRO A 346 -25.59 21.45 -2.35
C PRO A 346 -24.14 21.52 -1.86
N ARG A 347 -23.97 21.32 -0.55
CA ARG A 347 -22.69 21.45 0.15
C ARG A 347 -21.59 20.66 -0.57
N ARG A 348 -20.67 21.35 -1.25
CA ARG A 348 -19.48 20.74 -1.86
C ARG A 348 -18.44 20.45 -0.79
N ILE A 349 -17.78 19.30 -0.88
CA ILE A 349 -16.67 18.95 0.02
C ILE A 349 -15.41 19.69 -0.46
N PRO A 350 -14.78 20.55 0.37
CA PRO A 350 -13.52 21.18 0.01
C PRO A 350 -12.37 20.18 0.11
N LEU A 351 -11.63 20.05 -0.98
CA LEU A 351 -10.52 19.13 -1.15
C LEU A 351 -9.29 19.91 -1.62
N LEU A 352 -8.15 19.68 -0.97
CA LEU A 352 -6.86 20.21 -1.40
C LEU A 352 -5.96 19.04 -1.77
N ILE A 353 -5.48 19.00 -3.00
CA ILE A 353 -4.50 18.01 -3.46
C ILE A 353 -3.18 18.74 -3.65
N PHE A 354 -2.20 18.45 -2.81
CA PHE A 354 -0.90 19.11 -2.79
C PHE A 354 0.17 18.18 -3.37
N LEU A 355 0.88 18.59 -4.41
CA LEU A 355 1.93 17.83 -5.08
C LEU A 355 3.25 18.58 -5.01
N THR A 356 4.30 17.92 -4.50
CA THR A 356 5.67 18.47 -4.43
C THR A 356 6.70 17.34 -4.50
N ASP A 357 7.89 17.66 -5.00
CA ASP A 357 9.04 16.76 -5.03
C ASP A 357 10.19 17.17 -4.12
N GLY A 358 10.02 18.23 -3.32
CA GLY A 358 11.10 18.83 -2.56
C GLY A 358 10.70 19.34 -1.17
N GLU A 359 11.68 19.93 -0.50
CA GLU A 359 11.55 20.58 0.80
C GLU A 359 11.26 22.09 0.63
N PRO A 360 10.64 22.76 1.62
CA PRO A 360 10.46 24.20 1.54
C PRO A 360 11.81 24.93 1.62
N THR A 361 12.16 25.71 0.60
CA THR A 361 13.48 26.36 0.45
C THR A 361 13.44 27.88 0.61
N VAL A 362 12.29 28.51 0.41
CA VAL A 362 12.11 29.96 0.54
C VAL A 362 10.85 30.30 1.34
N GLY A 363 10.75 31.54 1.82
CA GLY A 363 9.65 31.97 2.68
C GLY A 363 9.72 31.32 4.06
N VAL A 364 8.65 30.64 4.48
CA VAL A 364 8.62 29.91 5.76
C VAL A 364 9.06 28.47 5.52
N THR A 365 10.26 28.12 5.97
CA THR A 365 10.85 26.77 5.78
C THR A 365 10.69 25.85 6.99
N SER A 366 10.38 26.39 8.17
CA SER A 366 10.16 25.60 9.38
C SER A 366 8.88 24.76 9.27
N GLY A 367 9.01 23.43 9.12
CA GLY A 367 7.87 22.52 8.98
C GLY A 367 6.82 22.65 10.10
N THR A 368 7.22 22.92 11.34
CA THR A 368 6.27 23.17 12.45
C THR A 368 5.45 24.44 12.27
N ARG A 369 6.06 25.51 11.73
CA ARG A 369 5.35 26.76 11.43
C ARG A 369 4.41 26.60 10.23
N ILE A 370 4.87 25.92 9.17
CA ILE A 370 4.04 25.59 8.00
C ILE A 370 2.79 24.82 8.43
N LEU A 371 2.96 23.80 9.27
CA LEU A 371 1.84 23.01 9.82
C LEU A 371 0.85 23.87 10.62
N ALA A 372 1.34 24.77 11.46
CA ALA A 372 0.49 25.66 12.25
C ALA A 372 -0.31 26.62 11.35
N ASN A 373 0.37 27.27 10.40
CA ASN A 373 -0.23 28.20 9.44
C ASN A 373 -1.29 27.51 8.58
N ALA A 374 -0.97 26.33 8.04
CA ALA A 374 -1.90 25.56 7.20
C ALA A 374 -3.14 25.13 7.99
N ARG A 375 -2.97 24.66 9.23
CA ARG A 375 -4.11 24.30 10.10
C ARG A 375 -5.03 25.48 10.39
N GLN A 376 -4.44 26.65 10.66
CA GLN A 376 -5.19 27.87 10.92
C GLN A 376 -5.97 28.31 9.66
N ALA A 377 -5.32 28.30 8.50
CA ALA A 377 -5.94 28.74 7.25
C ALA A 377 -7.03 27.79 6.73
N LEU A 378 -6.84 26.48 6.87
CA LEU A 378 -7.79 25.48 6.38
C LEU A 378 -8.98 25.22 7.32
N GLY A 379 -8.94 25.74 8.55
CA GLY A 379 -10.08 25.72 9.49
C GLY A 379 -10.61 24.33 9.87
N GLY A 380 -9.85 23.26 9.61
CA GLY A 380 -10.22 21.87 9.89
C GLY A 380 -11.38 21.29 9.07
N SER A 381 -11.92 22.04 8.11
CA SER A 381 -13.05 21.60 7.25
C SER A 381 -12.60 21.07 5.89
N VAL A 382 -11.35 21.34 5.50
CA VAL A 382 -10.72 20.88 4.25
C VAL A 382 -10.02 19.54 4.44
N SER A 383 -10.19 18.65 3.48
CA SER A 383 -9.40 17.41 3.38
C SER A 383 -8.16 17.66 2.51
N LEU A 384 -6.95 17.53 3.08
CA LEU A 384 -5.68 17.74 2.37
C LEU A 384 -4.98 16.41 2.05
N PHE A 385 -4.79 16.14 0.76
CA PHE A 385 -4.05 14.98 0.27
C PHE A 385 -2.68 15.42 -0.24
N GLY A 386 -1.61 15.00 0.44
CA GLY A 386 -0.24 15.26 0.01
C GLY A 386 0.28 14.13 -0.88
N LEU A 387 0.76 14.48 -2.06
CA LEU A 387 1.41 13.62 -3.04
C LEU A 387 2.88 14.00 -3.13
N ALA A 388 3.74 13.13 -2.61
CA ALA A 388 5.20 13.28 -2.69
C ALA A 388 5.71 12.65 -3.98
N PHE A 389 6.58 13.36 -4.70
CA PHE A 389 7.18 12.88 -5.95
C PHE A 389 8.69 12.66 -5.79
N GLY A 390 9.18 11.44 -5.98
CA GLY A 390 10.60 11.13 -5.78
C GLY A 390 11.00 11.01 -4.31
N ASP A 391 12.26 10.65 -4.06
CA ASP A 391 12.76 10.39 -2.70
C ASP A 391 13.18 11.68 -1.95
N ASP A 392 13.32 12.80 -2.69
CA ASP A 392 13.76 14.11 -2.16
C ASP A 392 12.63 14.91 -1.47
N ALA A 393 11.37 14.48 -1.60
CA ALA A 393 10.23 15.18 -1.02
C ALA A 393 10.21 15.03 0.52
N ASP A 394 9.79 16.08 1.24
CA ASP A 394 9.57 15.98 2.70
C ASP A 394 8.29 15.18 3.02
N TYR A 395 8.43 13.85 2.97
CA TYR A 395 7.38 12.91 3.31
C TYR A 395 6.83 13.12 4.73
N ARG A 396 7.67 13.57 5.68
CA ARG A 396 7.25 13.76 7.07
C ARG A 396 6.35 14.97 7.19
N LEU A 397 6.68 16.08 6.52
CA LEU A 397 5.84 17.27 6.49
C LEU A 397 4.51 17.00 5.81
N LEU A 398 4.51 16.42 4.60
CA LEU A 398 3.27 16.09 3.88
C LEU A 398 2.36 15.15 4.67
N ARG A 399 2.94 14.16 5.34
CA ARG A 399 2.18 13.26 6.23
C ARG A 399 1.53 14.02 7.39
N ARG A 400 2.27 14.93 8.03
CA ARG A 400 1.75 15.74 9.16
C ARG A 400 0.70 16.75 8.71
N LEU A 401 0.83 17.29 7.49
CA LEU A 401 -0.18 18.17 6.87
C LEU A 401 -1.48 17.41 6.64
N ALA A 402 -1.40 16.24 6.00
CA ALA A 402 -2.58 15.41 5.73
C ALA A 402 -3.28 14.96 7.01
N LEU A 403 -2.54 14.53 8.04
CA LEU A 403 -3.07 14.14 9.35
C LEU A 403 -3.62 15.32 10.16
N GLY A 404 -3.08 16.52 9.95
CA GLY A 404 -3.56 17.74 10.61
C GLY A 404 -4.84 18.30 9.98
N ALA A 405 -5.07 18.00 8.70
CA ALA A 405 -6.33 18.18 8.01
C ALA A 405 -7.21 16.92 8.15
N ARG A 406 -8.47 16.92 7.70
CA ARG A 406 -9.37 15.75 7.81
C ARG A 406 -9.01 14.56 6.88
N ALA A 407 -7.77 14.41 6.42
CA ALA A 407 -7.41 13.55 5.29
C ALA A 407 -6.41 12.41 5.60
N ARG A 408 -6.39 11.41 4.70
CA ARG A 408 -5.48 10.24 4.69
C ARG A 408 -4.81 10.07 3.32
N ARG A 409 -3.65 9.38 3.31
CA ARG A 409 -2.67 9.11 2.22
C ARG A 409 -3.25 8.70 0.84
N SER A 410 -2.56 9.07 -0.25
CA SER A 410 -2.44 8.30 -1.51
C SER A 410 -0.99 8.41 -2.05
N HIS A 411 -0.44 7.33 -2.64
CA HIS A 411 0.90 7.31 -3.26
C HIS A 411 0.74 6.96 -4.75
N PRO A 412 1.21 7.78 -5.70
CA PRO A 412 1.15 7.44 -7.12
C PRO A 412 2.29 6.45 -7.48
N PRO A 413 2.04 5.45 -8.33
CA PRO A 413 3.10 4.55 -8.83
C PRO A 413 4.05 5.33 -9.76
N GLY A 414 5.30 5.54 -9.32
CA GLY A 414 6.34 6.22 -10.09
C GLY A 414 6.85 5.36 -11.27
N GLY A 415 7.03 5.99 -12.43
CA GLY A 415 7.44 5.34 -13.69
C GLY A 415 8.91 4.92 -13.74
N SER A 416 9.17 3.99 -14.65
CA SER A 416 10.44 3.33 -14.98
C SER A 416 11.64 4.27 -15.17
N HIS A 417 12.75 3.96 -14.49
CA HIS A 417 14.09 4.31 -14.97
C HIS A 417 14.79 3.02 -15.39
N CYS A 418 14.92 2.83 -16.72
CA CYS A 418 16.00 2.00 -17.26
C CYS A 418 17.28 2.82 -17.09
N SER A 419 18.19 2.33 -16.25
CA SER A 419 19.60 2.70 -16.32
C SER A 419 20.18 2.05 -17.57
N SER A 420 20.35 2.81 -18.63
CA SER A 420 21.29 2.47 -19.70
C SER A 420 22.64 3.08 -19.34
N SER A 421 23.66 2.22 -19.31
CA SER A 421 25.05 2.60 -19.57
C SER A 421 25.18 3.41 -20.86
#